data_AF-A0A1I1CF07-F1
#
_entry.id   AF-A0A1I1CF07-F1
#
_cell.length_a   1.000
_cell.length_b   1.000
_cell.length_c   1.000
_cell.angle_alpha   90.00
_cell.angle_beta   90.00
_cell.angle_gamma   90.00
#
_symmetry.space_group_name_H-M   'P 1'
#
loop_
_entity.id
_entity.type
_entity.pdbx_description
1 polymer ?
#
loop_
_entity_poly.entity_id
_entity_poly.type
_entity_poly.pdbx_seq_one_letter_code
_entity_poly.pdbx_strand_id
1 'polypeptide(L)'
;MLSQFRNAVLASALLSIAGVSAAHAQGKQYLISAKAGKEVCVADAASKGQVCVAGGSFSHDVYSLKIDGNTVLKGIDDQLSVGLAGNYQNQAIAFVCDAQNIFPKESPEATLAEVRRLMPNSPPERIKTIADLLEPGTMGMEIGRLCKASSDGQPFITVQVMFD
;
A
#
# COMPACT_ATOMS: atom_id res chain seq x y z
N MET A 1 37.51 45.55 -53.88
CA MET A 1 37.86 45.48 -52.44
C MET A 1 36.60 45.89 -51.66
N LEU A 2 35.82 44.91 -51.19
CA LEU A 2 35.68 44.51 -49.77
C LEU A 2 35.30 45.71 -48.87
N SER A 3 34.18 45.76 -48.15
CA SER A 3 33.68 44.80 -47.15
C SER A 3 32.25 45.23 -46.75
N GLN A 4 31.21 44.44 -47.03
CA GLN A 4 30.47 43.56 -46.11
C GLN A 4 29.84 44.21 -44.86
N PHE A 5 28.51 44.37 -44.93
CA PHE A 5 27.59 44.50 -43.81
C PHE A 5 27.53 43.17 -43.05
N ARG A 6 27.77 43.19 -41.72
CA ARG A 6 27.59 42.00 -40.87
C ARG A 6 26.25 42.10 -40.14
N ASN A 7 25.34 41.22 -40.54
CA ASN A 7 24.12 40.85 -39.82
C ASN A 7 24.49 40.23 -38.46
N ALA A 8 23.76 40.60 -37.42
CA ALA A 8 23.69 39.84 -36.17
C ALA A 8 22.21 39.56 -35.88
N VAL A 9 21.76 38.37 -36.26
CA VAL A 9 20.48 37.81 -35.84
C VAL A 9 20.76 36.97 -34.58
N LEU A 10 20.22 37.41 -33.45
CA LEU A 10 20.23 36.66 -32.18
C LEU A 10 19.21 35.50 -32.29
N ALA A 11 19.69 34.26 -32.28
CA ALA A 11 18.87 33.08 -32.12
C ALA A 11 18.76 32.73 -30.62
N SER A 12 17.56 32.88 -30.05
CA SER A 12 17.24 32.42 -28.69
C SER A 12 16.94 30.93 -28.71
N ALA A 13 17.78 30.13 -28.05
CA ALA A 13 17.55 28.70 -27.86
C ALA A 13 16.65 28.48 -26.63
N LEU A 14 15.42 28.04 -26.87
CA LEU A 14 14.49 27.57 -25.84
C LEU A 14 14.93 26.17 -25.39
N LEU A 15 15.38 26.05 -24.13
CA LEU A 15 15.56 24.76 -23.46
C LEU A 15 14.17 24.18 -23.13
N SER A 16 13.77 23.14 -23.86
CA SER A 16 12.63 22.31 -23.49
C SER A 16 13.02 21.39 -22.34
N ILE A 17 12.58 21.70 -21.13
CA ILE A 17 12.70 20.82 -19.97
C ILE A 17 11.65 19.72 -20.15
N ALA A 18 12.07 18.55 -20.64
CA ALA A 18 11.21 17.37 -20.65
C ALA A 18 11.01 16.91 -19.20
N GLY A 19 9.87 17.30 -18.62
CA GLY A 19 9.42 16.76 -17.34
C GLY A 19 9.18 15.27 -17.48
N VAL A 20 10.07 14.46 -16.90
CA VAL A 20 9.80 13.03 -16.69
C VAL A 20 8.75 12.97 -15.58
N SER A 21 7.48 12.95 -15.97
CA SER A 21 6.42 12.50 -15.09
C SER A 21 6.69 11.02 -14.81
N ALA A 22 7.29 10.73 -13.65
CA ALA A 22 7.30 9.40 -13.09
C ALA A 22 5.83 9.02 -12.86
N ALA A 23 5.25 8.32 -13.85
CA ALA A 23 3.98 7.65 -13.69
C ALA A 23 4.17 6.70 -12.50
N HIS A 24 3.64 7.08 -11.35
CA HIS A 24 3.40 6.15 -10.27
C HIS A 24 2.46 5.10 -10.87
N ALA A 25 3.01 3.98 -11.32
CA ALA A 25 2.23 2.81 -11.62
C ALA A 25 1.41 2.54 -10.35
N GLN A 26 0.11 2.82 -10.41
CA GLN A 26 -0.81 2.43 -9.37
C GLN A 26 -0.82 0.91 -9.41
N GLY A 27 0.08 0.31 -8.63
CA GLY A 27 0.21 -1.14 -8.51
C GLY A 27 -1.12 -1.71 -8.06
N LYS A 28 -1.50 -2.86 -8.64
CA LYS A 28 -2.73 -3.56 -8.30
C LYS A 28 -2.77 -3.82 -6.78
N GLN A 29 -3.78 -3.25 -6.11
CA GLN A 29 -4.02 -3.48 -4.68
C GLN A 29 -5.02 -4.62 -4.51
N TYR A 30 -4.63 -5.61 -3.73
CA TYR A 30 -5.46 -6.77 -3.41
C TYR A 30 -6.22 -6.56 -2.10
N LEU A 31 -7.24 -7.39 -1.86
CA LEU A 31 -8.03 -7.40 -0.63
C LEU A 31 -8.09 -8.82 -0.06
N ILE A 32 -7.85 -8.97 1.25
CA ILE A 32 -8.14 -10.21 2.00
C ILE A 32 -8.80 -9.87 3.33
N SER A 33 -9.69 -10.74 3.80
CA SER A 33 -10.16 -10.72 5.19
C SER A 33 -9.36 -11.70 6.04
N ALA A 34 -8.76 -11.20 7.11
CA ALA A 34 -8.17 -12.04 8.15
C ALA A 34 -9.26 -12.86 8.83
N LYS A 35 -8.98 -14.14 9.12
CA LYS A 35 -9.92 -15.03 9.80
C LYS A 35 -9.22 -15.68 10.98
N ALA A 36 -9.82 -15.58 12.17
CA ALA A 36 -9.29 -16.19 13.38
C ALA A 36 -9.04 -17.69 13.17
N GLY A 37 -7.83 -18.14 13.48
CA GLY A 37 -7.44 -19.55 13.39
C GLY A 37 -7.28 -20.10 11.96
N LYS A 38 -7.36 -19.25 10.92
CA LYS A 38 -7.19 -19.68 9.53
C LYS A 38 -6.23 -18.77 8.75
N GLU A 39 -5.27 -19.38 8.05
CA GLU A 39 -4.45 -18.66 7.07
C GLU A 39 -5.27 -18.35 5.81
N VAL A 40 -5.29 -17.08 5.40
CA VAL A 40 -5.90 -16.58 4.17
C VAL A 40 -4.81 -15.89 3.36
N CYS A 41 -4.72 -16.22 2.07
CA CYS A 41 -3.67 -15.71 1.19
C CYS A 41 -4.24 -15.06 -0.07
N VAL A 42 -3.52 -14.09 -0.60
CA VAL A 42 -3.71 -13.57 -1.97
C VAL A 42 -2.39 -13.53 -2.70
N ALA A 43 -2.40 -13.92 -3.97
CA ALA A 43 -1.22 -13.94 -4.82
C ALA A 43 -1.37 -12.98 -5.98
N ASP A 44 -0.28 -12.32 -6.33
CA ASP A 44 -0.10 -11.64 -7.60
C ASP A 44 0.67 -12.55 -8.56
N ALA A 45 -0.01 -13.04 -9.60
CA ALA A 45 0.60 -13.97 -10.55
C ALA A 45 1.77 -13.35 -11.33
N ALA A 46 1.76 -12.03 -11.54
CA ALA A 46 2.79 -11.33 -12.30
C ALA A 46 4.12 -11.25 -11.54
N SER A 47 4.10 -10.83 -10.28
CA SER A 47 5.28 -10.80 -9.41
C SER A 47 5.60 -12.14 -8.75
N LYS A 48 4.65 -13.10 -8.80
CA LYS A 48 4.67 -14.35 -8.02
C LYS A 48 4.75 -14.13 -6.51
N GLY A 49 4.47 -12.91 -6.06
CA GLY A 49 4.34 -12.55 -4.66
C GLY A 49 3.00 -13.04 -4.12
N GLN A 50 3.01 -13.50 -2.88
CA GLN A 50 1.81 -13.88 -2.14
C GLN A 50 1.91 -13.35 -0.72
N VAL A 51 0.86 -12.68 -0.26
CA VAL A 51 0.73 -12.28 1.14
C VAL A 51 -0.32 -13.17 1.79
N CYS A 52 0.03 -13.74 2.93
CA CYS A 52 -0.89 -14.47 3.77
C CYS A 52 -0.99 -13.81 5.13
N VAL A 53 -2.17 -13.92 5.74
CA VAL A 53 -2.42 -13.56 7.14
C VAL A 53 -3.10 -14.75 7.81
N ALA A 54 -2.63 -15.11 8.99
CA ALA A 54 -3.32 -16.00 9.91
C ALA A 54 -3.78 -15.17 11.11
N GLY A 55 -5.11 -15.04 11.25
CA GLY A 55 -5.70 -14.27 12.35
C GLY A 55 -5.37 -14.90 13.70
N GLY A 56 -4.68 -14.15 14.56
CA GLY A 56 -4.32 -14.56 15.91
C GLY A 56 -5.50 -14.46 16.88
N SER A 57 -5.35 -15.03 18.07
CA SER A 57 -6.14 -14.60 19.23
C SER A 57 -5.43 -13.41 19.88
N PHE A 58 -6.18 -12.39 20.30
CA PHE A 58 -5.64 -11.20 20.98
C PHE A 58 -4.66 -10.36 20.14
N SER A 59 -4.99 -10.10 18.87
CA SER A 59 -4.28 -9.10 18.04
C SER A 59 -2.79 -9.38 17.79
N HIS A 60 -2.40 -10.65 17.66
CA HIS A 60 -1.07 -11.05 17.20
C HIS A 60 -1.18 -11.81 15.88
N ASP A 61 -1.75 -11.14 14.89
CA ASP A 61 -1.88 -11.68 13.55
C ASP A 61 -0.50 -11.99 12.98
N VAL A 62 -0.36 -13.17 12.38
CA VAL A 62 0.88 -13.59 11.74
C VAL A 62 0.75 -13.38 10.25
N TYR A 63 1.65 -12.59 9.68
CA TYR A 63 1.70 -12.35 8.25
C TYR A 63 2.93 -13.01 7.66
N SER A 64 2.78 -13.52 6.44
CA SER A 64 3.89 -14.06 5.68
C SER A 64 3.88 -13.53 4.25
N LEU A 65 5.05 -13.08 3.80
CA LEU A 65 5.34 -12.86 2.40
C LEU A 65 5.96 -14.13 1.82
N LYS A 66 5.33 -14.66 0.78
CA LYS A 66 5.83 -15.77 -0.02
C LYS A 66 6.20 -15.27 -1.42
N ILE A 67 7.29 -15.76 -1.98
CA ILE A 67 7.72 -15.50 -3.37
C ILE A 67 8.04 -16.86 -4.00
N ASP A 68 7.48 -17.14 -5.18
CA ASP A 68 7.53 -18.46 -5.81
C ASP A 68 7.05 -19.60 -4.88
N GLY A 69 6.08 -19.31 -3.99
CA GLY A 69 5.56 -20.26 -3.00
C GLY A 69 6.44 -20.48 -1.75
N ASN A 70 7.65 -19.93 -1.70
CA ASN A 70 8.54 -20.01 -0.53
C ASN A 70 8.30 -18.83 0.41
N THR A 71 8.23 -19.08 1.73
CA THR A 71 8.15 -17.99 2.71
C THR A 71 9.49 -17.26 2.78
N VAL A 72 9.48 -15.96 2.45
CA VAL A 72 10.67 -15.11 2.42
C VAL A 72 10.76 -14.28 3.70
N LEU A 73 9.64 -13.67 4.12
CA LEU A 73 9.54 -12.90 5.35
C LEU A 73 8.29 -13.30 6.11
N LYS A 74 8.38 -13.36 7.43
CA LYS A 74 7.27 -13.69 8.32
C LYS A 74 7.42 -12.92 9.62
N GLY A 75 6.33 -12.34 10.10
CA GLY A 75 6.30 -11.63 11.37
C GLY A 75 4.89 -11.39 11.85
N ILE A 76 4.80 -10.80 13.03
CA ILE A 76 3.55 -10.33 13.60
C ILE A 76 3.30 -8.87 13.24
N ASP A 77 2.08 -8.42 13.50
CA ASP A 77 1.59 -7.07 13.30
C ASP A 77 2.56 -5.98 13.84
N ASP A 78 3.03 -6.08 15.09
CA ASP A 78 3.96 -5.10 15.68
C ASP A 78 5.29 -5.00 14.93
N GLN A 79 5.83 -6.15 14.52
CA GLN A 79 7.09 -6.20 13.76
C GLN A 79 6.91 -5.58 12.37
N LEU A 80 5.76 -5.81 11.74
CA LEU A 80 5.48 -5.32 10.40
C LEU A 80 5.05 -3.86 10.36
N SER A 81 4.64 -3.27 11.48
CA SER A 81 4.50 -1.82 11.63
C SER A 81 5.82 -1.09 11.45
N VAL A 82 6.93 -1.70 11.90
CA VAL A 82 8.29 -1.18 11.67
C VAL A 82 8.84 -1.63 10.32
N GLY A 83 8.46 -2.84 9.92
CA GLY A 83 8.89 -3.46 8.67
C GLY A 83 9.94 -4.55 8.90
N LEU A 84 9.89 -5.57 8.05
CA LEU A 84 10.89 -6.62 7.94
C LEU A 84 11.71 -6.42 6.68
N ALA A 85 13.00 -6.74 6.77
CA ALA A 85 13.90 -6.75 5.63
C ALA A 85 14.60 -8.11 5.52
N GLY A 86 14.89 -8.53 4.29
CA GLY A 86 15.61 -9.75 3.99
C GLY A 86 16.17 -9.73 2.58
N ASN A 87 16.65 -10.87 2.10
CA ASN A 87 17.15 -11.02 0.74
C ASN A 87 16.52 -12.26 0.10
N TYR A 88 16.18 -12.15 -1.19
CA TYR A 88 15.72 -13.27 -2.02
C TYR A 88 16.36 -13.16 -3.39
N GLN A 89 17.08 -14.20 -3.82
CA GLN A 89 17.77 -14.22 -5.13
C GLN A 89 18.65 -12.98 -5.40
N ASN A 90 19.42 -12.55 -4.40
CA ASN A 90 20.27 -11.34 -4.40
C ASN A 90 19.54 -10.00 -4.55
N GLN A 91 18.22 -9.97 -4.37
CA GLN A 91 17.43 -8.75 -4.28
C GLN A 91 17.07 -8.44 -2.84
N ALA A 92 17.11 -7.16 -2.47
CA ALA A 92 16.69 -6.71 -1.15
C ALA A 92 15.17 -6.72 -1.08
N ILE A 93 14.60 -7.48 -0.15
CA ILE A 93 13.16 -7.59 0.05
C ILE A 93 12.78 -6.84 1.31
N ALA A 94 11.76 -5.99 1.21
CA ALA A 94 11.13 -5.33 2.35
C ALA A 94 9.65 -5.71 2.43
N PHE A 95 9.14 -5.91 3.64
CA PHE A 95 7.74 -6.21 3.90
C PHE A 95 7.24 -5.41 5.10
N VAL A 96 6.23 -4.57 4.87
CA VAL A 96 5.67 -3.64 5.87
C VAL A 96 4.15 -3.79 5.85
N CYS A 97 3.50 -3.74 7.01
CA CYS A 97 2.04 -3.73 7.12
C CYS A 97 1.59 -2.62 8.06
N ASP A 98 1.20 -1.49 7.47
CA ASP A 98 0.79 -0.29 8.21
C ASP A 98 -0.63 -0.42 8.75
N ALA A 99 -0.81 -0.15 10.03
CA ALA A 99 -2.13 -0.04 10.66
C ALA A 99 -3.00 0.99 9.94
N GLN A 100 -4.22 0.59 9.57
CA GLN A 100 -5.24 1.50 9.07
C GLN A 100 -6.12 1.92 10.23
N ASN A 101 -5.74 3.01 10.88
CA ASN A 101 -6.50 3.59 11.97
C ASN A 101 -7.51 4.59 11.44
N ILE A 102 -8.73 4.53 11.97
CA ILE A 102 -9.77 5.52 11.70
C ILE A 102 -10.30 6.08 13.00
N PHE A 103 -10.60 7.37 12.97
CA PHE A 103 -11.20 8.11 14.07
C PHE A 103 -12.55 8.67 13.60
N PRO A 104 -13.55 8.73 14.49
CA PRO A 104 -14.80 9.43 14.19
C PRO A 104 -14.51 10.86 13.71
N LYS A 105 -15.20 11.28 12.64
CA LYS A 105 -15.15 12.65 12.12
C LYS A 105 -16.31 13.46 12.67
N GLU A 106 -16.33 14.76 12.36
CA GLU A 106 -17.35 15.71 12.84
C GLU A 106 -18.78 15.32 12.44
N SER A 107 -18.95 14.55 11.35
CA SER A 107 -20.24 14.01 10.94
C SER A 107 -20.14 12.54 10.50
N PRO A 108 -21.23 11.77 10.58
CA PRO A 108 -21.28 10.40 10.08
C PRO A 108 -20.88 10.27 8.60
N GLU A 109 -21.25 11.22 7.76
CA GLU A 109 -20.92 11.24 6.33
C GLU A 109 -19.41 11.41 6.11
N ALA A 110 -18.76 12.25 6.92
CA ALA A 110 -17.33 12.43 6.89
C ALA A 110 -16.58 11.17 7.37
N THR A 111 -17.09 10.48 8.38
CA THR A 111 -16.55 9.19 8.83
C THR A 111 -16.67 8.14 7.73
N LEU A 112 -17.85 8.01 7.11
CA LEU A 112 -18.07 7.07 6.01
C LEU A 112 -17.17 7.35 4.80
N ALA A 113 -16.97 8.61 4.45
CA ALA A 113 -16.06 9.01 3.38
C ALA A 113 -14.61 8.62 3.70
N GLU A 114 -14.19 8.78 4.96
CA GLU A 114 -12.85 8.39 5.39
C GLU A 114 -12.65 6.86 5.38
N VAL A 115 -13.62 6.08 5.86
CA VAL A 115 -13.58 4.61 5.75
C VAL A 115 -13.40 4.19 4.28
N ARG A 116 -14.20 4.78 3.38
CA ARG A 116 -14.12 4.49 1.95
C ARG A 116 -12.75 4.85 1.35
N ARG A 117 -12.16 5.97 1.80
CA ARG A 117 -10.83 6.41 1.33
C ARG A 117 -9.73 5.45 1.78
N LEU A 118 -9.78 4.98 3.03
CA LEU A 118 -8.80 4.04 3.57
C LEU A 118 -8.97 2.63 3.00
N MET A 119 -10.20 2.24 2.67
CA MET A 119 -10.55 0.89 2.23
C MET A 119 -11.23 0.89 0.85
N PRO A 120 -10.55 1.39 -0.21
CA PRO A 120 -11.17 1.67 -1.52
C PRO A 120 -11.70 0.43 -2.23
N ASN A 121 -11.16 -0.74 -1.89
CA ASN A 121 -11.55 -2.02 -2.50
C ASN A 121 -12.56 -2.80 -1.65
N SER A 122 -12.99 -2.27 -0.51
CA SER A 122 -13.90 -2.98 0.40
C SER A 122 -15.36 -2.90 -0.04
N PRO A 123 -16.19 -3.90 0.29
CA PRO A 123 -17.61 -3.87 -0.02
C PRO A 123 -18.33 -2.69 0.67
N PRO A 124 -19.30 -2.03 -0.01
CA PRO A 124 -20.02 -0.88 0.55
C PRO A 124 -20.69 -1.14 1.90
N GLU A 125 -21.22 -2.34 2.11
CA GLU A 125 -21.84 -2.77 3.35
C GLU A 125 -20.83 -2.83 4.50
N ARG A 126 -19.60 -3.29 4.25
CA ARG A 126 -18.53 -3.31 5.26
C ARG A 126 -18.09 -1.90 5.62
N ILE A 127 -17.95 -1.04 4.61
CA ILE A 127 -17.62 0.38 4.82
C ILE A 127 -18.67 1.03 5.74
N LYS A 128 -19.95 0.76 5.50
CA LYS A 128 -21.03 1.25 6.33
C LYS A 128 -20.94 0.69 7.76
N THR A 129 -20.77 -0.62 7.93
CA THR A 129 -20.65 -1.24 9.26
C THR A 129 -19.51 -0.61 10.09
N ILE A 130 -18.34 -0.40 9.49
CA ILE A 130 -17.21 0.24 10.18
C ILE A 130 -17.56 1.69 10.56
N ALA A 131 -18.18 2.45 9.65
CA ALA A 131 -18.58 3.83 9.93
C ALA A 131 -19.62 3.91 11.06
N ASP A 132 -20.57 2.97 11.10
CA ASP A 132 -21.60 2.88 12.13
C ASP A 132 -21.01 2.47 13.50
N LEU A 133 -19.95 1.64 13.53
CA LEU A 133 -19.24 1.26 14.76
C LEU A 133 -18.46 2.42 15.40
N LEU A 134 -18.14 3.45 14.62
CA LEU A 134 -17.43 4.66 15.03
C LEU A 134 -18.39 5.73 15.59
N GLU A 135 -19.49 5.32 16.24
CA GLU A 135 -20.46 6.19 16.93
C GLU A 135 -19.77 7.36 17.68
N PRO A 136 -20.42 8.53 17.82
CA PRO A 136 -19.79 9.79 18.23
C PRO A 136 -19.01 9.67 19.55
N GLY A 137 -17.72 9.37 19.40
CA GLY A 137 -16.76 9.17 20.46
C GLY A 137 -15.39 9.66 20.00
N THR A 138 -14.41 9.59 20.88
CA THR A 138 -13.05 10.09 20.60
C THR A 138 -12.04 8.98 20.35
N MET A 139 -12.45 7.72 20.47
CA MET A 139 -11.56 6.57 20.30
C MET A 139 -11.53 6.15 18.84
N GLY A 140 -10.33 6.07 18.28
CA GLY A 140 -10.13 5.46 16.97
C GLY A 140 -10.08 3.94 17.07
N MET A 141 -10.24 3.28 15.94
CA MET A 141 -10.10 1.83 15.81
C MET A 141 -9.19 1.49 14.63
N GLU A 142 -8.45 0.39 14.77
CA GLU A 142 -7.76 -0.23 13.64
C GLU A 142 -8.77 -1.08 12.86
N ILE A 143 -8.95 -0.77 11.58
CA ILE A 143 -9.93 -1.47 10.70
C ILE A 143 -9.28 -2.51 9.80
N GLY A 144 -7.96 -2.65 9.91
CA GLY A 144 -7.15 -3.55 9.12
C GLY A 144 -5.74 -3.00 8.92
N ARG A 145 -5.00 -3.62 7.99
CA ARG A 145 -3.63 -3.23 7.64
C ARG A 145 -3.40 -3.14 6.14
N LEU A 146 -2.54 -2.21 5.73
CA LEU A 146 -2.07 -2.11 4.37
C LEU A 146 -0.68 -2.73 4.28
N CYS A 147 -0.62 -3.96 3.78
CA CYS A 147 0.61 -4.70 3.59
C CYS A 147 1.24 -4.40 2.24
N LYS A 148 2.55 -4.18 2.21
CA LYS A 148 3.31 -3.85 1.01
C LYS A 148 4.62 -4.61 1.02
N ALA A 149 4.85 -5.40 -0.02
CA ALA A 149 6.16 -6.01 -0.26
C ALA A 149 6.85 -5.35 -1.45
N SER A 150 8.14 -5.12 -1.28
CA SER A 150 8.99 -4.40 -2.24
C SER A 150 10.29 -5.14 -2.49
N SER A 151 10.80 -5.06 -3.71
CA SER A 151 12.10 -5.57 -4.14
C SER A 151 12.94 -4.39 -4.61
N ASP A 152 14.13 -4.21 -4.04
CA ASP A 152 15.03 -3.07 -4.31
C ASP A 152 14.32 -1.71 -4.21
N GLY A 153 13.42 -1.58 -3.22
CA GLY A 153 12.61 -0.38 -2.96
C GLY A 153 11.40 -0.21 -3.87
N GLN A 154 11.20 -1.07 -4.87
CA GLN A 154 10.05 -1.03 -5.77
C GLN A 154 8.95 -1.98 -5.30
N PRO A 155 7.71 -1.50 -5.09
CA PRO A 155 6.62 -2.34 -4.62
C PRO A 155 6.19 -3.32 -5.71
N PHE A 156 6.04 -4.59 -5.37
CA PHE A 156 5.56 -5.62 -6.31
C PHE A 156 4.22 -6.23 -5.91
N ILE A 157 3.81 -6.09 -4.65
CA ILE A 157 2.46 -6.46 -4.20
C ILE A 157 2.01 -5.55 -3.05
N THR A 158 0.77 -5.07 -3.14
CA THR A 158 0.09 -4.31 -2.08
C THR A 158 -1.21 -5.01 -1.75
N VAL A 159 -1.47 -5.26 -0.46
CA VAL A 159 -2.63 -6.01 0.02
C VAL A 159 -3.28 -5.27 1.18
N GLN A 160 -4.54 -4.91 1.00
CA GLN A 160 -5.41 -4.50 2.09
C GLN A 160 -5.86 -5.76 2.85
N VAL A 161 -5.43 -5.87 4.10
CA VAL A 161 -5.93 -6.86 5.05
C VAL A 161 -7.06 -6.20 5.83
N MET A 162 -8.25 -6.78 5.79
CA MET A 162 -9.38 -6.41 6.63
C MET A 162 -9.40 -7.30 7.86
N PHE A 163 -9.67 -6.73 9.02
CA PHE A 163 -10.03 -7.53 10.19
C PHE A 163 -11.52 -7.85 10.11
N ASP A 164 -11.90 -9.10 10.41
CA ASP A 164 -13.31 -9.55 10.52
C ASP A 164 -13.76 -9.51 11.99
#